data_AF-A0A963I1C6-F1
#
_entry.id   AF-A0A963I1C6-F1
#
_cell.length_a   1.000
_cell.length_b   1.000
_cell.length_c   1.000
_cell.angle_alpha   90.00
_cell.angle_beta   90.00
_cell.angle_gamma   90.00
#
_symmetry.space_group_name_H-M   'P 1'
#
loop_
_entity.id
_entity.type
_entity.pdbx_description
1 polymer ?
#
loop_
_entity_poly.entity_id
_entity_poly.type
_entity_poly.pdbx_seq_one_letter_code
_entity_poly.pdbx_strand_id
1 'polypeptide(L)'
;MALSGPLADLLRKAKDGDSYWIESAKLDLSVELERLRTAKGLSYAELARRLGSSAAYVSKIFRGDANLTIETVVKLARAMDGHIRISAVWEVEDTGSKWASAIRQVASSTPTVSIVGNVTPSSSSKTVVSAGVSCPAEAA
;
A
#
# COMPACT_ATOMS: atom_id res chain seq x y z
N MET A 1 0.53 -13.87 -16.28
CA MET A 1 -0.75 -14.62 -16.35
C MET A 1 -1.72 -13.68 -17.05
N ALA A 2 -2.11 -13.98 -18.29
CA ALA A 2 -3.02 -13.10 -19.02
C ALA A 2 -4.41 -13.18 -18.37
N LEU A 3 -5.03 -12.04 -18.11
CA LEU A 3 -6.43 -11.98 -17.72
C LEU A 3 -7.25 -12.46 -18.93
N SER A 4 -7.81 -13.67 -18.88
CA SER A 4 -8.70 -14.19 -19.92
C SER A 4 -10.10 -14.35 -19.38
N GLY A 5 -11.11 -13.94 -20.16
CA GLY A 5 -12.53 -14.13 -19.83
C GLY A 5 -13.29 -12.83 -19.53
N PRO A 6 -14.51 -12.92 -18.97
CA PRO A 6 -15.44 -11.78 -18.85
C PRO A 6 -14.87 -10.58 -18.09
N LEU A 7 -14.02 -10.82 -17.09
CA LEU A 7 -13.36 -9.77 -16.34
C LEU A 7 -12.40 -8.95 -17.22
N ALA A 8 -11.67 -9.60 -18.13
CA ALA A 8 -10.76 -8.92 -19.04
C ALA A 8 -11.52 -8.00 -20.01
N ASP A 9 -12.69 -8.44 -20.47
CA ASP A 9 -13.54 -7.64 -21.34
C ASP A 9 -14.16 -6.45 -20.61
N LEU A 10 -14.58 -6.62 -19.35
CA LEU A 10 -15.05 -5.52 -18.51
C LEU A 10 -13.94 -4.49 -18.25
N LEU A 11 -12.72 -4.94 -17.96
CA LEU A 11 -11.56 -4.05 -17.77
C LEU A 11 -11.20 -3.32 -19.05
N ARG A 12 -11.26 -3.98 -20.22
CA ARG A 12 -11.04 -3.34 -21.52
C ARG A 12 -12.05 -2.22 -21.76
N LYS A 13 -13.34 -2.50 -21.53
CA LYS A 13 -14.40 -1.48 -21.62
C LYS A 13 -14.22 -0.34 -20.62
N ALA A 14 -13.74 -0.62 -19.42
CA ALA A 14 -13.47 0.41 -18.43
C ALA A 14 -12.33 1.34 -18.84
N LYS A 15 -11.28 0.80 -19.49
CA LYS A 15 -10.13 1.57 -20.00
C LYS A 15 -10.47 2.59 -21.08
N ASP A 16 -11.63 2.44 -21.73
CA ASP A 16 -12.11 3.40 -22.72
C ASP A 16 -12.47 4.77 -22.10
N GLY A 17 -12.70 4.83 -20.78
CA GLY A 17 -13.07 6.04 -20.07
C GLY A 17 -11.92 6.68 -19.28
N ASP A 18 -11.86 8.01 -19.27
CA ASP A 18 -10.89 8.79 -18.48
C ASP A 18 -10.93 8.45 -16.99
N SER A 19 -12.11 8.09 -16.46
CA SER A 19 -12.28 7.75 -15.05
C SER A 19 -11.39 6.58 -14.63
N TYR A 20 -11.20 5.57 -15.48
CA TYR A 20 -10.29 4.47 -15.19
C TYR A 20 -8.86 4.97 -15.02
N TRP A 21 -8.39 5.81 -15.93
CA TRP A 21 -7.03 6.34 -15.91
C TRP A 21 -6.79 7.32 -14.75
N ILE A 22 -7.80 8.12 -14.40
CA ILE A 22 -7.77 9.02 -13.24
C ILE A 22 -7.64 8.21 -11.94
N GLU A 23 -8.49 7.19 -11.74
CA GLU A 23 -8.45 6.37 -10.53
C GLU A 23 -7.17 5.53 -10.47
N SER A 24 -6.70 5.00 -11.61
CA SER A 24 -5.40 4.31 -11.68
C SER A 24 -4.24 5.24 -11.30
N ALA A 25 -4.24 6.49 -11.77
CA ALA A 25 -3.19 7.45 -11.44
C ALA A 25 -3.22 7.87 -9.96
N LYS A 26 -4.40 8.07 -9.38
CA LYS A 26 -4.56 8.33 -7.94
C LYS A 26 -4.01 7.18 -7.10
N LEU A 27 -4.37 5.94 -7.44
CA LEU A 27 -3.92 4.76 -6.72
C LEU A 27 -2.40 4.58 -6.81
N ASP A 28 -1.83 4.68 -8.01
CA ASP A 28 -0.38 4.62 -8.24
C ASP A 28 0.37 5.67 -7.41
N LEU A 29 -0.16 6.89 -7.37
CA LEU A 29 0.41 7.97 -6.58
C LEU A 29 0.35 7.67 -5.07
N SER A 30 -0.78 7.21 -4.55
CA SER A 30 -0.93 6.86 -3.14
C SER A 30 0.03 5.75 -2.72
N VAL A 31 0.20 4.73 -3.56
CA VAL A 31 1.16 3.64 -3.32
C VAL A 31 2.59 4.17 -3.26
N GLU A 32 2.97 5.05 -4.18
CA GLU A 32 4.33 5.58 -4.23
C GLU A 32 4.64 6.53 -3.08
N LEU A 33 3.68 7.39 -2.69
CA LEU A 33 3.81 8.23 -1.50
C LEU A 33 3.92 7.39 -0.23
N GLU A 34 3.17 6.29 -0.12
CA GLU A 34 3.22 5.40 1.05
C GLU A 34 4.55 4.65 1.12
N ARG A 35 5.09 4.21 -0.02
CA ARG A 35 6.44 3.65 -0.10
C ARG A 35 7.50 4.65 0.35
N LEU A 36 7.42 5.90 -0.11
CA LEU A 36 8.36 6.94 0.30
C LEU A 36 8.26 7.22 1.81
N ARG A 37 7.04 7.32 2.35
CA ARG A 37 6.78 7.55 3.78
C ARG A 37 7.36 6.41 4.64
N THR A 38 7.10 5.17 4.26
CA THR A 38 7.56 3.97 4.98
C THR A 38 9.07 3.78 4.89
N ALA A 39 9.68 4.01 3.72
CA ALA A 39 11.13 3.97 3.56
C ALA A 39 11.85 5.02 4.43
N LYS A 40 11.20 6.15 4.70
CA LYS A 40 11.70 7.20 5.61
C LYS A 40 11.36 6.95 7.08
N GLY A 41 10.61 5.90 7.42
CA GLY A 41 10.19 5.60 8.78
C GLY A 41 9.28 6.67 9.41
N LEU A 42 8.60 7.48 8.60
CA LEU A 42 7.78 8.59 9.10
C LEU A 42 6.39 8.11 9.48
N SER A 43 5.90 8.42 10.68
CA SER A 43 4.49 8.23 11.01
C SER A 43 3.60 9.27 10.30
N TYR A 44 2.30 9.02 10.20
CA TYR A 44 1.35 10.00 9.68
C TYR A 44 1.33 11.30 10.50
N ALA A 45 1.53 11.21 11.82
CA ALA A 45 1.60 12.37 12.71
C ALA A 45 2.88 13.19 12.45
N GLU A 46 4.01 12.52 12.22
CA GLU A 46 5.27 13.20 11.89
C GLU A 46 5.20 13.90 10.54
N LEU A 47 4.63 13.24 9.54
CA LEU A 47 4.42 13.83 8.22
C LEU A 47 3.49 15.06 8.31
N ALA A 48 2.42 14.97 9.09
CA ALA A 48 1.51 16.09 9.34
C ALA A 48 2.22 17.29 9.95
N ARG A 49 3.07 17.06 10.97
CA ARG A 49 3.90 18.09 11.58
C ARG A 49 4.84 18.77 10.56
N ARG A 50 5.54 17.97 9.73
CA ARG A 50 6.45 18.51 8.70
C ARG A 50 5.74 19.35 7.65
N LEU A 51 4.49 19.00 7.34
CA LEU A 51 3.64 19.74 6.40
C LEU A 51 2.97 20.96 7.01
N GLY A 52 3.00 21.14 8.34
CA GLY A 52 2.19 22.13 9.03
C GLY A 52 0.68 21.88 8.86
N SER A 53 0.27 20.60 8.77
CA SER A 53 -1.12 20.20 8.53
C SER A 53 -1.62 19.21 9.60
N SER A 54 -2.90 18.83 9.55
CA SER A 54 -3.50 17.91 10.51
C SER A 54 -3.27 16.44 10.13
N ALA A 55 -3.12 15.56 11.13
CA ALA A 55 -2.99 14.12 10.90
C ALA A 55 -4.21 13.53 10.18
N ALA A 56 -5.41 14.09 10.41
CA ALA A 56 -6.63 13.70 9.70
C ALA A 56 -6.56 14.06 8.20
N TYR A 57 -6.03 15.24 7.86
CA TYR A 57 -5.80 15.63 6.47
C TYR A 57 -4.80 14.70 5.78
N VAL A 58 -3.69 14.40 6.44
CA VAL A 58 -2.71 13.43 5.93
C VAL A 58 -3.34 12.05 5.75
N SER A 59 -4.07 11.51 6.74
CA SER A 59 -4.74 10.21 6.58
C SER A 59 -5.73 10.20 5.41
N LYS A 60 -6.47 11.30 5.18
CA LYS A 60 -7.39 11.42 4.04
C LYS A 60 -6.66 11.36 2.69
N ILE A 61 -5.48 11.97 2.59
CA ILE A 61 -4.66 11.95 1.37
C ILE A 61 -4.25 10.51 1.00
N PHE A 62 -3.84 9.72 1.99
CA PHE A 62 -3.30 8.37 1.75
C PHE A 62 -4.39 7.30 1.55
N ARG A 63 -5.67 7.63 1.72
CA ARG A 63 -6.79 6.72 1.43
C ARG A 63 -7.09 6.56 -0.08
N GLY A 64 -6.48 7.37 -0.95
CA GLY A 64 -6.62 7.24 -2.41
C GLY A 64 -7.87 7.89 -3.03
N ASP A 65 -8.81 8.37 -2.21
CA ASP A 65 -10.05 9.02 -2.65
C ASP A 65 -9.90 10.55 -2.89
N ALA A 66 -8.75 11.12 -2.52
CA ALA A 66 -8.52 12.55 -2.65
C ALA A 66 -8.02 12.95 -4.06
N ASN A 67 -8.68 13.93 -4.69
CA ASN A 67 -8.15 14.58 -5.89
C ASN A 67 -7.09 15.64 -5.52
N LEU A 68 -5.82 15.25 -5.53
CA LEU A 68 -4.72 16.11 -5.13
C LEU A 68 -4.25 16.99 -6.29
N THR A 69 -3.98 18.26 -6.01
CA THR A 69 -3.28 19.13 -6.96
C THR A 69 -1.80 18.74 -7.03
N ILE A 70 -1.17 18.96 -8.19
CA ILE A 70 0.28 18.72 -8.37
C ILE A 70 1.09 19.44 -7.28
N GLU A 71 0.71 20.67 -6.94
CA GLU A 71 1.33 21.45 -5.87
C GLU A 71 1.33 20.70 -4.52
N THR A 72 0.19 20.10 -4.16
CA THR A 72 0.04 19.33 -2.91
C THR A 72 0.94 18.10 -2.93
N VAL A 73 0.98 17.39 -4.06
CA VAL A 73 1.83 16.20 -4.22
C VAL A 73 3.31 16.56 -4.12
N VAL A 74 3.73 17.67 -4.72
CA VAL A 74 5.12 18.16 -4.62
C VAL A 74 5.45 18.50 -3.16
N LYS A 75 4.58 19.22 -2.45
CA LYS A 75 4.79 19.55 -1.02
C LYS A 75 4.94 18.28 -0.16
N LEU A 76 4.08 17.28 -0.39
CA LEU A 76 4.15 15.97 0.29
C LEU A 76 5.49 15.28 0.04
N ALA A 77 5.89 15.14 -1.23
CA ALA A 77 7.15 14.49 -1.57
C ALA A 77 8.34 15.23 -0.95
N ARG A 78 8.35 16.56 -1.00
CA ARG A 78 9.43 17.38 -0.42
C ARG A 78 9.49 17.27 1.10
N ALA A 79 8.37 17.18 1.80
CA ALA A 79 8.33 16.96 3.26
C ALA A 79 8.92 15.59 3.68
N MET A 80 8.98 14.64 2.74
CA MET A 80 9.58 13.32 2.90
C MET A 80 10.99 13.23 2.26
N ASP A 81 11.62 14.37 1.98
CA ASP A 81 12.94 14.48 1.31
C ASP A 81 13.01 13.80 -0.07
N GLY A 82 11.88 13.73 -0.77
CA GLY A 82 11.74 13.18 -2.12
C GLY A 82 11.41 14.24 -3.16
N HIS A 83 11.17 13.79 -4.39
CA HIS A 83 10.62 14.60 -5.48
C HIS A 83 9.70 13.74 -6.35
N ILE A 84 8.75 14.39 -7.03
CA ILE A 84 7.84 13.73 -7.96
C ILE A 84 8.41 13.83 -9.38
N ARG A 85 8.32 12.73 -10.12
CA ARG A 85 8.58 12.69 -11.57
C ARG A 85 7.31 12.23 -12.27
N ILE A 86 6.80 13.04 -13.19
CA ILE A 86 5.64 12.71 -14.02
C ILE A 86 6.16 12.36 -15.42
N SER A 87 5.70 11.24 -15.97
CA SER A 87 6.04 10.82 -17.33
C SER A 87 4.81 10.23 -18.02
N ALA A 88 4.51 10.70 -19.23
CA ALA A 88 3.55 10.05 -20.11
C ALA A 88 4.23 8.87 -20.82
N VAL A 89 3.51 7.77 -20.97
CA VAL A 89 3.97 6.57 -21.66
C VAL A 89 2.95 6.19 -22.72
N TRP A 90 3.42 5.56 -23.79
CA TRP A 90 2.54 4.93 -24.76
C TRP A 90 1.88 3.70 -24.13
N GLU A 91 0.63 3.42 -24.50
CA GLU A 91 -0.02 2.18 -24.09
C GLU A 91 0.70 1.01 -24.76
N VAL A 92 1.37 0.20 -23.95
CA VAL A 92 1.97 -1.07 -24.37
C VAL A 92 1.07 -2.16 -23.80
N GLU A 93 0.67 -3.14 -24.62
CA GLU A 93 -0.07 -4.31 -24.12
C GLU A 93 0.66 -4.91 -22.92
N ASP A 94 -0.08 -5.10 -21.83
CA ASP A 94 0.39 -5.34 -20.46
C ASP A 94 1.28 -6.59 -20.36
N THR A 95 2.55 -6.42 -20.70
CA THR A 95 3.58 -7.43 -20.49
C THR A 95 4.16 -7.23 -19.09
N GLY A 96 3.35 -7.61 -18.09
CA GLY A 96 3.84 -7.84 -16.74
C GLY A 96 3.97 -6.59 -15.87
N SER A 97 2.84 -5.95 -15.58
CA SER A 97 2.41 -5.69 -14.20
C SER A 97 3.47 -5.20 -13.21
N LYS A 98 3.42 -3.89 -12.92
CA LYS A 98 4.09 -3.19 -11.80
C LYS A 98 3.99 -3.90 -10.43
N TRP A 99 2.96 -4.74 -10.21
CA TRP A 99 2.81 -5.51 -8.97
C TRP A 99 3.66 -6.79 -8.95
N ALA A 100 4.10 -7.33 -10.09
CA ALA A 100 4.95 -8.52 -10.14
C ALA A 100 6.36 -8.22 -9.60
N SER A 101 6.88 -7.00 -9.79
CA SER A 101 8.11 -6.56 -9.12
C SER A 101 7.88 -6.32 -7.63
N ALA A 102 6.76 -5.71 -7.24
CA ALA A 102 6.43 -5.47 -5.83
C ALA A 102 6.28 -6.78 -5.03
N ILE A 103 5.60 -7.80 -5.58
CA ILE A 103 5.45 -9.11 -4.93
C ILE A 103 6.78 -9.85 -4.84
N ARG A 104 7.63 -9.79 -5.88
CA ARG A 104 8.99 -10.36 -5.83
C ARG A 104 9.84 -9.76 -4.72
N GLN A 105 9.73 -8.45 -4.53
CA GLN A 105 10.48 -7.74 -3.50
C GLN A 105 10.01 -8.11 -2.08
N VAL A 106 8.70 -8.25 -1.87
CA VAL A 106 8.14 -8.72 -0.59
C VAL A 106 8.53 -10.17 -0.30
N ALA A 107 8.45 -11.06 -1.29
CA ALA A 107 8.85 -12.47 -1.15
C ALA A 107 10.35 -12.65 -0.82
N SER A 108 11.21 -11.72 -1.27
CA SER A 108 12.63 -11.72 -0.93
C SER A 108 12.95 -11.20 0.49
N SER A 109 11.95 -10.71 1.23
CA SER A 109 12.13 -10.04 2.53
C SER A 109 11.43 -10.74 3.70
N THR A 110 10.68 -11.83 3.47
CA THR A 110 10.09 -12.59 4.57
C THR A 110 11.20 -13.23 5.41
N PRO A 111 11.32 -12.91 6.71
CA PRO A 111 12.21 -13.66 7.59
C PRO A 111 11.71 -15.09 7.63
N THR A 112 12.57 -16.03 7.25
CA THR A 112 12.34 -17.46 7.46
C THR A 112 12.17 -17.68 8.96
N VAL A 113 10.91 -17.83 9.40
CA VAL A 113 10.62 -18.37 10.73
C VAL A 113 10.93 -19.86 10.66
N SER A 114 12.15 -20.22 11.02
CA SER A 114 12.54 -21.59 11.29
C SER A 114 11.80 -22.04 12.54
N ILE A 115 10.66 -22.71 12.37
CA ILE A 115 10.04 -23.46 13.46
C ILE A 115 10.97 -24.65 13.76
N VAL A 116 11.89 -24.47 14.70
CA VAL A 116 12.60 -25.58 15.34
C VAL A 116 11.67 -26.11 16.43
N GLY A 117 10.80 -27.04 16.05
CA GLY A 117 9.93 -27.75 16.97
C GLY A 117 9.93 -29.22 16.59
N ASN A 118 10.65 -30.04 17.37
CA ASN A 118 10.64 -31.49 17.26
C ASN A 118 9.19 -31.99 17.36
N VAL A 119 8.64 -32.50 16.26
CA VAL A 119 7.40 -33.27 16.27
C VAL A 119 7.72 -34.70 16.68
N THR A 120 7.61 -35.00 17.97
CA THR A 120 7.31 -36.36 18.43
C THR A 120 5.80 -36.58 18.36
N PRO A 121 5.31 -37.62 17.68
CA PRO A 121 3.89 -37.88 17.62
C PRO A 121 3.48 -38.53 18.95
N SER A 122 2.80 -37.79 19.81
CA SER A 122 2.11 -38.38 20.95
C SER A 122 0.63 -38.02 20.90
N SER A 123 -0.13 -39.09 20.87
CA SER A 123 -1.58 -39.20 20.79
C SER A 123 -2.28 -38.46 21.94
N SER A 124 -3.46 -37.90 21.62
CA SER A 124 -4.59 -37.59 22.51
C SER A 124 -4.78 -36.11 22.92
N SER A 125 -6.03 -35.66 22.69
CA SER A 125 -6.81 -34.70 23.50
C SER A 125 -6.93 -33.25 23.01
N LYS A 126 -7.96 -33.02 22.18
CA LYS A 126 -9.11 -32.11 22.40
C LYS A 126 -8.91 -30.80 23.21
N THR A 127 -9.39 -29.71 22.58
CA THR A 127 -10.29 -28.65 23.15
C THR A 127 -9.70 -27.28 23.51
N VAL A 128 -10.20 -26.27 22.77
CA VAL A 128 -10.55 -24.86 23.11
C VAL A 128 -9.47 -23.96 23.74
N VAL A 129 -9.20 -22.83 23.06
CA VAL A 129 -8.63 -21.63 23.70
C VAL A 129 -9.47 -20.41 23.30
N SER A 130 -10.16 -19.86 24.30
CA SER A 130 -10.71 -18.50 24.31
C SER A 130 -9.59 -17.50 24.56
N ALA A 131 -9.61 -16.35 23.89
CA ALA A 131 -8.72 -15.23 24.17
C ALA A 131 -9.55 -13.98 24.49
N GLY A 132 -9.53 -13.59 25.77
CA GLY A 132 -10.06 -12.31 26.24
C GLY A 132 -9.11 -11.16 25.90
N VAL A 133 -9.68 -10.04 25.48
CA VAL A 133 -8.96 -8.77 25.26
C VAL A 133 -8.98 -7.99 26.57
N SER A 134 -7.80 -7.61 27.08
CA SER A 134 -7.64 -6.70 28.20
C SER A 134 -6.93 -5.43 27.73
N CYS A 135 -7.54 -4.27 28.00
CA CYS A 135 -6.99 -2.94 27.74
C CYS A 135 -5.94 -2.57 28.80
N PRO A 136 -4.84 -1.88 28.46
CA PRO A 136 -3.95 -1.29 29.45
C PRO A 136 -4.45 0.08 29.93
N ALA A 137 -4.22 0.31 31.22
CA ALA A 137 -4.57 1.47 32.00
C ALA A 137 -3.71 2.71 31.69
N GLU A 138 -4.36 3.86 31.77
CA GLU A 138 -3.82 5.22 31.77
C GLU A 138 -3.24 5.52 33.16
N ALA A 139 -2.00 6.03 33.23
CA ALA A 139 -1.39 6.50 34.45
C ALA A 139 -0.57 7.77 34.21
N ALA A 140 -0.89 8.77 35.04
CA ALA A 140 -0.23 10.05 35.34
C ALA A 140 -0.44 11.21 34.35
#